data_AF-A0A357WTS3-F1
#
_entry.id   AF-A0A357WTS3-F1
#
_cell.length_a   1.000
_cell.length_b   1.000
_cell.length_c   1.000
_cell.angle_alpha   90.00
_cell.angle_beta   90.00
_cell.angle_gamma   90.00
#
_symmetry.space_group_name_H-M   'P 1'
#
loop_
_entity.id
_entity.type
_entity.pdbx_description
1 polymer ?
#
loop_
_entity_poly.entity_id
_entity_poly.type
_entity_poly.pdbx_seq_one_letter_code
_entity_poly.pdbx_strand_id
1 'polypeptide(L)' 'MSTFLQKQPTDITEYDAALIRRLIEKVTVFEGKFTVEFKSGVTVDVVE' A
#
# COMPACT_ATOMS: atom_id res chain seq x y z
N MET A 1 5.53 -8.02 13.27
CA MET A 1 4.61 -7.43 12.28
C MET A 1 3.63 -6.43 12.89
N SER A 2 2.97 -6.77 14.00
CA SER A 2 1.94 -5.93 14.65
C SER A 2 2.42 -4.52 15.03
N THR A 3 3.66 -4.40 15.51
CA THR A 3 4.26 -3.11 15.91
C THR A 3 4.64 -2.20 14.72
N PHE A 4 4.80 -2.75 13.52
CA PHE A 4 5.11 -1.97 12.31
C PHE A 4 3.85 -1.33 11.73
N LEU A 5 2.72 -2.05 11.79
CA LEU A 5 1.42 -1.59 11.34
C LEU A 5 0.81 -0.57 12.31
N GLN A 6 0.94 -0.78 13.63
CA GLN A 6 0.40 0.14 14.64
C GLN A 6 1.11 1.51 14.70
N LYS A 7 2.32 1.63 14.16
CA LYS A 7 3.07 2.90 14.11
C LYS A 7 2.68 3.78 12.92
N GLN A 8 1.79 3.31 12.06
CA GLN A 8 1.42 4.05 10.86
C GLN A 8 0.15 4.85 11.12
N PRO A 9 0.08 6.10 10.65
CA PRO A 9 -1.16 6.86 10.72
C PRO A 9 -2.25 6.07 9.98
N THR A 10 -3.35 5.83 10.68
CA THR A 10 -4.53 5.13 10.13
C THR A 10 -5.28 5.99 9.12
N ASP A 11 -5.16 7.32 9.24
CA ASP A 11 -5.69 8.28 8.29
C ASP A 11 -4.54 8.91 7.50
N ILE A 12 -4.48 8.59 6.22
CA ILE A 12 -3.59 9.24 5.26
C ILE A 12 -4.43 10.31 4.55
N THR A 13 -4.44 11.53 5.08
CA THR A 13 -5.16 12.66 4.47
C THR A 13 -4.43 13.25 3.27
N GLU A 14 -3.12 13.00 3.14
CA GLU A 14 -2.27 13.47 2.06
C GLU A 14 -1.29 12.39 1.60
N TYR A 15 -0.90 12.43 0.33
CA TYR A 15 0.04 11.48 -0.25
C TYR A 15 1.44 11.62 0.38
N ASP A 16 1.89 10.59 1.09
CA ASP A 16 3.25 10.48 1.63
C ASP A 16 4.11 9.52 0.80
N ALA A 17 4.99 10.09 -0.03
CA ALA A 17 5.90 9.34 -0.89
C ALA A 17 6.89 8.46 -0.11
N ALA A 18 7.32 8.89 1.09
CA ALA A 18 8.25 8.13 1.91
C ALA A 18 7.56 6.90 2.52
N LEU A 19 6.30 7.07 2.97
CA LEU A 19 5.47 5.98 3.48
C LEU A 19 5.16 4.95 2.39
N ILE A 20 4.76 5.41 1.20
CA ILE A 20 4.47 4.57 0.04
C ILE A 20 5.68 3.69 -0.33
N ARG A 21 6.88 4.27 -0.43
CA ARG A 21 8.12 3.51 -0.72
C ARG A 21 8.49 2.51 0.38
N ARG A 22 8.11 2.81 1.63
CA ARG A 22 8.34 1.91 2.76
C ARG A 22 7.38 0.73 2.76
N LEU A 23 6.14 0.94 2.35
CA LEU A 23 5.04 -0.02 2.45
C LEU A 23 4.84 -0.88 1.21
N ILE A 24 4.90 -0.27 0.04
CA ILE A 24 4.60 -0.93 -1.23
C ILE A 24 5.85 -1.64 -1.73
N GLU A 25 5.68 -2.89 -2.12
CA GLU A 25 6.71 -3.70 -2.77
C GLU A 25 6.62 -3.54 -4.28
N LYS A 26 5.41 -3.69 -4.84
CA LYS A 26 5.15 -3.59 -6.26
C LYS A 26 3.72 -3.13 -6.53
N VAL A 27 3.53 -2.44 -7.64
CA VAL A 27 2.20 -2.17 -8.22
C VAL A 27 2.15 -2.79 -9.61
N THR A 28 1.12 -3.58 -9.87
CA THR A 28 0.85 -4.17 -11.18
C THR A 28 -0.42 -3.54 -11.74
N VAL A 29 -0.31 -2.88 -12.89
CA VAL A 29 -1.43 -2.19 -13.55
C VAL A 29 -1.98 -3.09 -14.65
N PHE A 30 -3.30 -3.27 -14.66
CA PHE A 30 -4.04 -3.98 -15.69
C PHE A 30 -5.06 -3.01 -16.33
N GLU A 31 -5.77 -3.46 -17.36
CA GLU A 31 -6.91 -2.71 -17.89
C GLU A 31 -8.06 -2.72 -16.85
N GLY A 32 -8.50 -1.54 -16.42
CA GLY A 32 -9.63 -1.35 -15.49
C GLY A 32 -9.37 -1.73 -14.03
N LYS A 33 -8.14 -2.13 -13.66
CA LYS A 33 -7.76 -2.41 -12.28
C LYS A 33 -6.27 -2.27 -12.04
N PHE A 34 -5.89 -2.10 -10.78
CA PHE A 34 -4.51 -2.23 -10.37
C PHE A 34 -4.39 -3.01 -9.06
N THR A 35 -3.34 -3.81 -8.98
CA THR A 35 -3.02 -4.65 -7.83
C THR A 35 -1.81 -4.05 -7.12
N VAL A 36 -1.95 -3.80 -5.82
CA VAL A 36 -0.90 -3.28 -4.95
C VAL A 36 -0.43 -4.38 -4.02
N GLU A 37 0.85 -4.72 -4.11
CA GLU A 37 1.50 -5.68 -3.22
C GLU A 37 2.30 -4.92 -2.16
N PHE A 38 1.97 -5.15 -0.89
CA PHE A 38 2.66 -4.57 0.25
C PHE A 38 3.77 -5.49 0.73
N LYS A 39 4.87 -4.92 1.24
CA LYS A 39 5.99 -5.66 1.84
C LYS A 39 5.59 -6.49 3.07
N SER A 40 4.38 -6.28 3.60
CA SER A 40 3.79 -7.12 4.63
C SER A 40 3.21 -8.45 4.10
N GLY A 41 3.23 -8.67 2.78
CA GLY A 41 2.58 -9.80 2.11
C GLY A 41 1.07 -9.61 1.91
N VAL A 42 0.54 -8.39 2.11
CA VAL A 42 -0.86 -8.07 1.86
C VAL A 42 -1.01 -7.61 0.42
N THR A 43 -2.02 -8.12 -0.26
CA THR A 43 -2.34 -7.72 -1.64
C THR A 43 -3.70 -7.03 -1.63
N VAL A 44 -3.78 -5.89 -2.30
CA VAL A 44 -5.03 -5.13 -2.45
C VAL A 44 -5.28 -4.94 -3.93
N ASP A 45 -6.46 -5.35 -4.38
CA ASP A 45 -6.96 -5.06 -5.71
C ASP A 45 -7.86 -3.84 -5.66
N VAL A 46 -7.53 -2.84 -6.48
CA VAL A 46 -8.36 -1.66 -6.68
C VAL A 46 -8.94 -1.73 -8.07
N VAL A 47 -10.26 -1.73 -8.13
CA VAL A 47 -11.05 -1.72 -9.36
C VAL A 47 -11.44 -0.27 -9.64
N GLU A 48 -11.45 0.11 -10.92
CA GLU A 48 -11.96 1.42 -11.37
C GLU A 48 -13.45 1.62 -11.04
#